data_AF-A0A4R2A0B7-F1
#
_entry.id   AF-A0A4R2A0B7-F1
#
_cell.length_a   1.000
_cell.length_b   1.000
_cell.length_c   1.000
_cell.angle_alpha   90.00
_cell.angle_beta   90.00
_cell.angle_gamma   90.00
#
_symmetry.space_group_name_H-M   'P 1'
#
loop_
_entity.id
_entity.type
_entity.pdbx_description
1 polymer ?
#
loop_
_entity_poly.entity_id
_entity_poly.type
_entity_poly.pdbx_seq_one_letter_code
_entity_poly.pdbx_strand_id
1 'polypeptide(L)' 'MAKAIPDQVNNDEEYNELLKRITDAAVVIGDPLIDPEKREKLMWFYDKMCHVAREYRKSEV' A
#
# COMPACT_ATOMS: atom_id res chain seq x y z
N MET A 1 -11.63 -10.73 -3.99
CA MET A 1 -11.96 -9.29 -4.09
C MET A 1 -10.80 -8.51 -3.48
N ALA A 2 -10.26 -7.50 -4.16
CA ALA A 2 -9.22 -6.67 -3.55
C ALA A 2 -9.84 -5.91 -2.37
N LYS A 3 -9.34 -6.14 -1.14
CA LYS A 3 -9.80 -5.39 0.04
C LYS A 3 -9.52 -3.90 -0.19
N ALA A 4 -10.47 -3.04 0.18
CA ALA A 4 -10.27 -1.59 0.16
C ALA A 4 -8.99 -1.20 0.94
N ILE A 5 -8.39 -0.06 0.59
CA ILE A 5 -7.31 0.48 1.42
C ILE A 5 -7.98 1.02 2.69
N PRO A 6 -7.58 0.54 3.89
CA PRO A 6 -8.11 1.06 5.13
C PRO A 6 -7.68 2.53 5.31
N ASP A 7 -8.51 3.35 5.93
CA ASP A 7 -8.17 4.75 6.20
C ASP A 7 -7.23 4.90 7.42
N GLN A 8 -7.16 3.89 8.28
CA GLN A 8 -6.24 3.79 9.42
C GLN A 8 -5.89 2.32 9.71
N VAL A 9 -4.75 2.11 10.36
CA VAL A 9 -4.31 0.81 10.89
C VAL A 9 -4.32 0.90 12.41
N ASN A 10 -4.80 -0.14 13.09
CA ASN A 10 -5.03 -0.09 14.54
C ASN A 10 -4.15 -1.06 15.34
N ASN A 11 -3.46 -1.97 14.66
CA ASN A 11 -2.62 -2.99 15.28
C ASN A 11 -1.53 -3.49 14.32
N ASP A 12 -0.58 -4.23 14.88
CA ASP A 12 0.57 -4.76 14.15
C ASP A 12 0.20 -5.80 13.09
N GLU A 13 -0.88 -6.55 13.26
CA GLU A 13 -1.34 -7.53 12.27
C GLU A 13 -1.81 -6.80 11.00
N GLU A 14 -2.69 -5.81 11.15
CA GLU A 14 -3.14 -4.92 10.07
C GLU A 14 -1.98 -4.17 9.42
N TYR A 15 -1.01 -3.72 10.22
CA TYR A 15 0.19 -3.06 9.73
C TYR A 15 1.03 -3.99 8.85
N ASN A 16 1.28 -5.22 9.30
CA ASN A 16 2.04 -6.22 8.54
C ASN A 16 1.32 -6.64 7.25
N GLU A 17 -0.02 -6.79 7.29
CA GLU A 17 -0.81 -7.00 6.07
C GLU A 17 -0.68 -5.82 5.09
N LEU A 18 -0.69 -4.59 5.59
CA LEU A 18 -0.53 -3.39 4.77
C LEU A 18 0.87 -3.32 4.13
N LEU A 19 1.93 -3.62 4.89
CA LEU A 19 3.30 -3.68 4.38
C LEU A 19 3.47 -4.74 3.28
N LYS A 20 2.82 -5.90 3.43
CA LYS A 20 2.80 -6.93 2.39
C LYS A 20 2.17 -6.41 1.11
N ARG A 21 1.00 -5.76 1.20
CA ARG A 21 0.31 -5.15 0.05
C ARG A 21 1.15 -4.06 -0.64
N ILE A 22 1.87 -3.25 0.15
CA ILE A 22 2.80 -2.23 -0.38
C ILE A 22 3.92 -2.91 -1.18
N THR A 23 4.49 -3.99 -0.66
CA THR A 23 5.57 -4.74 -1.33
C THR A 23 5.07 -5.37 -2.64
N ASP A 24 3.91 -6.02 -2.60
CA ASP A 24 3.30 -6.63 -3.79
C ASP A 24 3.01 -5.57 -4.87
N ALA A 25 2.47 -4.41 -4.47
CA ALA A 25 2.23 -3.30 -5.39
C ALA A 25 3.53 -2.73 -5.98
N ALA A 26 4.60 -2.62 -5.19
CA ALA A 26 5.90 -2.14 -5.66
C ALA A 26 6.49 -3.06 -6.74
N VAL A 27 6.39 -4.38 -6.56
CA VAL A 27 6.85 -5.37 -7.55
C VAL A 27 6.10 -5.19 -8.87
N VAL A 28 4.78 -5.04 -8.81
CA VAL A 28 3.93 -4.87 -10.00
C VAL A 28 4.20 -3.53 -10.69
N ILE A 29 4.31 -2.43 -9.94
CA ILE A 29 4.62 -1.10 -10.49
C ILE A 29 6.00 -1.10 -11.17
N GLY A 30 6.98 -1.78 -10.58
CA GLY A 30 8.34 -1.88 -11.10
C GLY A 30 8.49 -2.72 -12.37
N ASP A 31 7.49 -3.54 -12.73
CA ASP A 31 7.52 -4.33 -13.97
C ASP A 31 7.52 -3.40 -15.20
N PRO A 32 8.52 -3.45 -16.09
CA PRO A 32 8.57 -2.61 -17.29
C PRO A 32 7.45 -2.89 -18.30
N LEU A 33 6.79 -4.06 -18.21
CA LEU A 33 5.72 -4.49 -19.13
C LEU A 33 4.32 -4.17 -18.62
N ILE A 34 4.19 -3.56 -17.45
CA ILE A 34 2.88 -3.17 -16.94
C ILE A 34 2.23 -2.11 -17.83
N ASP A 35 0.92 -2.25 -18.01
CA ASP A 35 0.10 -1.23 -18.67
C ASP A 35 0.22 0.13 -17.93
N PRO A 36 0.50 1.24 -18.64
CA PRO A 36 0.72 2.55 -18.03
C PRO A 36 -0.48 3.06 -17.21
N GLU A 37 -1.71 2.83 -17.68
CA GLU A 37 -2.93 3.26 -16.98
C GLU A 37 -3.12 2.46 -15.68
N LYS A 38 -2.85 1.15 -15.73
CA LYS A 38 -2.83 0.31 -14.52
C LYS A 38 -1.74 0.73 -13.56
N ARG A 39 -0.55 1.07 -14.06
CA ARG A 39 0.57 1.56 -13.23
C ARG A 39 0.17 2.83 -12.50
N GLU A 40 -0.38 3.82 -13.19
CA GLU A 40 -0.80 5.08 -12.58
C GLU A 40 -1.84 4.86 -11.48
N LYS A 41 -2.86 4.05 -11.73
CA LYS A 41 -3.86 3.67 -10.72
C LYS A 41 -3.22 2.98 -9.52
N LEU A 42 -2.33 2.02 -9.76
CA LEU A 42 -1.61 1.30 -8.70
C LEU A 42 -0.68 2.21 -7.90
N MET A 43 -0.04 3.19 -8.53
CA MET A 43 0.79 4.18 -7.85
C MET A 43 -0.03 5.01 -6.87
N TRP A 44 -1.23 5.46 -7.26
CA TRP A 44 -2.13 6.17 -6.33
C TRP A 44 -2.48 5.31 -5.10
N PHE A 45 -2.81 4.03 -5.33
CA PHE A 45 -3.10 3.10 -4.24
C PHE A 45 -1.85 2.84 -3.37
N TYR A 46 -0.68 2.70 -3.98
CA TYR A 46 0.61 2.52 -3.29
C TYR A 46 0.94 3.69 -2.38
N ASP A 47 0.79 4.92 -2.87
CA ASP A 47 1.03 6.14 -2.08
C ASP A 47 0.08 6.25 -0.90
N LYS A 48 -1.21 5.94 -1.10
CA LYS A 48 -2.20 5.92 0.00
C LYS A 48 -1.81 4.90 1.07
N MET A 49 -1.44 3.66 0.68
CA MET A 49 -1.02 2.63 1.64
C MET A 49 0.25 3.06 2.41
N CYS A 50 1.23 3.63 1.72
CA CYS A 50 2.45 4.14 2.35
C CYS A 50 2.14 5.26 3.37
N HIS A 51 1.22 6.15 3.04
CA HIS A 51 0.78 7.21 3.96
C HIS A 51 0.17 6.62 5.23
N VAL A 52 -0.80 5.71 5.10
CA VAL A 52 -1.46 5.06 6.25
C VAL A 52 -0.45 4.31 7.13
N ALA A 53 0.47 3.57 6.52
CA ALA A 53 1.52 2.85 7.25
C ALA A 53 2.43 3.81 8.06
N ARG A 54 2.80 4.95 7.47
CA ARG A 54 3.63 5.97 8.16
C ARG A 54 2.89 6.61 9.32
N GLU A 55 1.60 6.94 9.15
CA GLU A 55 0.81 7.55 10.22
C GLU A 55 0.66 6.62 11.42
N TYR A 56 0.39 5.33 11.20
CA TYR A 56 0.41 4.33 12.28
C TYR A 56 1.75 4.33 13.00
N ARG A 57 2.87 4.24 12.26
CA ARG A 57 4.19 4.17 12.89
C ARG A 57 4.57 5.44 13.67
N LYS A 58 4.11 6.61 13.23
CA LYS A 58 4.28 7.86 14.00
C LYS A 58 3.46 7.87 15.29
N SER A 59 2.27 7.28 15.29
CA SER A 59 1.41 7.24 16.48
C SER A 59 1.90 6.30 17.58
N GLU A 60 2.79 5.36 17.25
CA GLU A 60 3.42 4.45 18.21
C GLU A 60 4.72 4.96 18.85
N VAL A 61 5.33 6.03 18.28
CA VAL A 61 6.62 6.60 18.71
C VAL A 61 6.39 7.86 19.55
#